data_AF-X0WU17-F1
#
_entry.id   AF-X0WU17-F1
#
_cell.length_a   1.000
_cell.length_b   1.000
_cell.length_c   1.000
_cell.angle_alpha   90.00
_cell.angle_beta   90.00
_cell.angle_gamma   90.00
#
_symmetry.space_group_name_H-M   'P 1'
#
loop_
_entity.id
_entity.type
_entity.pdbx_description
1 polymer ?
#
loop_
_entity_poly.entity_id
_entity_poly.type
_entity_poly.pdbx_seq_one_letter_code
_entity_poly.pdbx_strand_id
1 'polypeptide(L)'
;VPEDVREAIVRLRSKGFAVDRLLSDVDIHIFMSEKEVASVAFPLLSGRFDYLGFTSKDPLVHNWCHDLFEHYWETAIPRTEFFIT
;
A
#
# COMPACT_ATOMS: atom_id res chain seq x y z
N VAL A 1 10.69 9.86 -10.28
CA VAL A 1 9.68 9.21 -11.15
C VAL A 1 9.65 9.99 -12.46
N PRO A 2 9.84 9.35 -13.61
CA PRO A 2 9.70 9.99 -14.93
C PRO A 2 8.35 10.70 -15.09
N GLU A 3 8.30 11.77 -15.89
CA GLU A 3 7.10 12.62 -15.97
C GLU A 3 5.90 11.91 -16.60
N ASP A 4 6.14 11.09 -17.63
CA ASP A 4 5.14 10.22 -18.24
C ASP A 4 4.52 9.24 -17.23
N VAL A 5 5.33 8.73 -16.29
CA VAL A 5 4.83 7.87 -15.21
C VAL A 5 3.96 8.65 -14.23
N ARG A 6 4.33 9.90 -13.90
CA ARG A 6 3.51 10.77 -13.06
C ARG A 6 2.15 11.04 -13.70
N GLU A 7 2.14 11.42 -14.98
CA GLU A 7 0.92 11.68 -15.74
C GLU A 7 0.02 10.44 -15.79
N ALA A 8 0.59 9.26 -16.01
CA ALA A 8 -0.14 8.00 -16.01
C ALA A 8 -0.82 7.73 -14.65
N ILE A 9 -0.12 7.96 -13.53
CA ILE A 9 -0.69 7.78 -12.19
C ILE A 9 -1.86 8.76 -11.96
N VAL A 10 -1.71 10.03 -12.33
CA VAL A 10 -2.79 11.03 -12.21
C VAL A 10 -4.01 10.60 -13.02
N ARG A 11 -3.82 10.12 -14.24
CA ARG A 11 -4.89 9.63 -15.11
C ARG A 11 -5.58 8.38 -14.56
N LEU A 12 -4.83 7.46 -13.96
CA LEU A 12 -5.42 6.25 -13.35
C LEU A 12 -6.28 6.61 -12.14
N ARG A 13 -5.81 7.54 -11.29
CA ARG A 13 -6.57 8.07 -10.16
C ARG A 13 -7.84 8.77 -10.60
N SER A 14 -7.78 9.65 -11.60
CA SER A 14 -8.96 10.39 -12.07
C SER A 14 -10.06 9.50 -12.65
N LYS A 15 -9.71 8.29 -13.11
CA LYS A 15 -10.64 7.27 -13.60
C LYS A 15 -11.09 6.27 -12.52
N GLY A 16 -10.59 6.38 -11.29
CA GLY A 16 -10.89 5.44 -10.21
C GLY A 16 -10.18 4.09 -10.32
N PHE A 17 -9.18 3.95 -11.21
CA PHE A 17 -8.37 2.73 -11.31
C PHE A 17 -7.29 2.63 -10.23
N ALA A 18 -6.97 3.76 -9.59
CA ALA A 18 -6.08 3.83 -8.45
C ALA A 18 -6.77 4.66 -7.36
N VAL A 19 -6.91 4.08 -6.17
CA VAL A 19 -7.50 4.73 -5.01
C VAL A 19 -6.47 4.76 -3.91
N ASP A 20 -6.30 5.94 -3.31
CA ASP A 20 -5.38 6.12 -2.19
C ASP A 20 -6.20 6.54 -0.96
N ARG A 21 -5.93 5.88 0.16
CA ARG A 21 -6.33 6.33 1.49
C ARG A 21 -5.08 6.59 2.32
N LEU A 22 -5.20 7.47 3.31
CA LEU A 22 -4.12 7.95 4.14
C LEU A 22 -4.34 7.53 5.59
N LEU A 23 -3.27 7.15 6.26
CA LEU A 23 -3.18 6.90 7.69
C LEU A 23 -2.05 7.75 8.25
N SER A 24 -2.17 8.17 9.51
CA SER A 24 -1.11 8.93 10.18
C SER A 24 0.11 8.08 10.49
N ASP A 25 -0.08 6.77 10.68
CA ASP A 25 1.00 5.83 10.97
C ASP A 25 0.67 4.45 10.37
N VAL A 26 1.70 3.79 9.81
CA VAL A 26 1.62 2.45 9.22
C VAL A 26 2.97 1.75 9.37
N ASP A 27 3.06 0.84 10.33
CA ASP A 27 4.27 0.04 10.60
C ASP A 27 4.36 -1.25 9.75
N ILE A 28 3.79 -1.23 8.55
CA ILE A 28 3.91 -2.34 7.60
C ILE A 28 3.90 -1.85 6.16
N HIS A 29 4.70 -2.50 5.33
CA HIS A 29 4.64 -2.39 3.89
C HIS A 29 4.02 -3.66 3.32
N ILE A 30 2.97 -3.53 2.51
CA ILE A 30 2.33 -4.64 1.80
C ILE A 30 2.22 -4.28 0.33
N PHE A 31 2.74 -5.15 -0.54
CA PHE A 31 2.53 -5.13 -1.98
C PHE A 31 2.11 -6.53 -2.43
N MET A 32 0.85 -6.66 -2.84
CA MET A 32 0.23 -7.94 -3.17
C MET A 32 -0.70 -7.81 -4.37
N SER A 33 -0.94 -8.95 -5.04
CA SER A 33 -2.00 -9.14 -6.04
C SER A 33 -2.95 -10.22 -5.55
N GLU A 34 -3.99 -10.56 -6.33
CA GLU A 34 -4.88 -11.68 -6.04
C GLU A 34 -4.17 -13.04 -6.04
N LYS A 35 -2.95 -13.13 -6.59
CA LYS A 35 -2.20 -14.39 -6.75
C LYS A 35 -1.11 -14.60 -5.72
N GLU A 36 -0.47 -13.54 -5.24
CA GLU A 36 0.71 -13.64 -4.38
C GLU A 36 1.02 -12.33 -3.64
N VAL A 37 1.78 -12.48 -2.56
CA VAL A 37 2.43 -11.38 -1.84
C VAL A 37 3.80 -11.15 -2.50
N ALA A 38 3.91 -10.07 -3.26
CA ALA A 38 5.15 -9.69 -3.93
C ALA A 38 6.15 -9.05 -2.97
N SER A 39 5.68 -8.41 -1.91
CA SER A 39 6.52 -7.94 -0.80
C SER A 39 5.66 -7.66 0.43
N VAL A 40 6.09 -8.17 1.59
CA VAL A 40 5.67 -7.67 2.90
C VAL A 40 6.90 -7.36 3.73
N ALA A 41 6.99 -6.16 4.30
CA ALA A 41 8.14 -5.75 5.10
C ALA A 41 7.70 -5.03 6.37
N PHE A 42 8.53 -5.13 7.39
CA PHE A 42 8.34 -4.52 8.69
C PHE A 42 9.45 -3.49 8.93
N PRO A 43 9.19 -2.45 9.74
CA PRO A 43 10.22 -1.51 10.10
C PRO A 43 11.31 -2.21 10.92
N LEU A 44 12.55 -1.77 10.74
CA LEU A 44 13.66 -2.07 11.63
C LEU A 44 13.39 -1.46 13.02
N LEU A 45 14.17 -1.85 14.02
CA LEU A 45 14.12 -1.25 15.37
C LEU A 45 14.32 0.27 15.37
N SER A 46 14.88 0.83 14.30
CA SER A 46 15.03 2.27 14.09
C SER A 46 13.79 2.97 13.51
N GLY A 47 12.70 2.24 13.24
CA GLY A 47 11.48 2.74 12.57
C GLY A 47 11.61 2.87 11.05
N ARG A 48 12.79 2.58 10.46
CA ARG A 48 12.99 2.65 9.00
C ARG A 48 12.70 1.32 8.33
N PHE A 49 12.22 1.36 7.09
CA PHE A 49 12.12 0.18 6.23
C PHE A 49 13.40 -0.02 5.42
N ASP A 50 13.86 -1.27 5.31
CA ASP A 50 14.89 -1.68 4.35
C ASP A 50 14.29 -2.24 3.05
N TYR A 51 12.98 -2.50 3.03
CA TYR A 51 12.20 -3.08 1.94
C TYR A 51 12.71 -4.43 1.42
N LEU A 52 13.58 -5.14 2.16
CA LEU A 52 14.01 -6.50 1.80
C LEU A 52 12.83 -7.47 1.89
N GLY A 53 12.07 -7.36 2.98
CA GLY A 53 10.77 -8.01 3.16
C GLY A 53 10.74 -9.52 2.92
N PHE A 54 9.52 -10.01 2.70
CA PHE A 54 9.20 -11.40 2.41
C PHE A 54 8.27 -11.47 1.21
N THR A 55 8.36 -12.56 0.45
CA THR A 55 7.45 -12.87 -0.64
C THR A 55 6.79 -14.22 -0.37
N SER A 56 5.56 -14.43 -0.85
CA SER A 56 4.87 -15.70 -0.64
C SER A 56 3.76 -15.95 -1.65
N LYS A 57 3.59 -17.23 -1.99
CA LYS A 57 2.41 -17.78 -2.70
C LYS A 57 1.55 -18.65 -1.79
N ASP A 58 1.90 -18.77 -0.51
CA ASP A 58 1.12 -19.52 0.47
C ASP A 58 -0.22 -18.79 0.72
N PRO A 59 -1.37 -19.45 0.50
CA PRO A 59 -2.69 -18.87 0.74
C PRO A 59 -2.87 -18.33 2.16
N LEU A 60 -2.24 -18.92 3.17
CA LEU A 60 -2.33 -18.44 4.55
C LEU A 60 -1.64 -17.09 4.73
N VAL A 61 -0.46 -16.91 4.11
CA VAL A 61 0.27 -15.63 4.15
C VAL A 61 -0.47 -14.57 3.34
N HIS A 62 -1.03 -14.96 2.19
CA HIS A 62 -1.82 -14.08 1.35
C HIS A 62 -3.06 -13.55 2.08
N ASN A 63 -3.86 -14.45 2.67
CA ASN A 63 -5.05 -14.08 3.45
C ASN A 63 -4.68 -13.18 4.64
N TRP A 64 -3.59 -13.49 5.36
CA TRP A 64 -3.14 -12.65 6.46
C TRP A 64 -2.78 -11.22 6.01
N CYS A 65 -2.08 -11.07 4.88
CA CYS A 65 -1.76 -9.75 4.32
C CYS A 65 -3.02 -9.02 3.86
N HIS A 66 -3.97 -9.74 3.26
CA HIS A 66 -5.25 -9.19 2.83
C HIS A 66 -6.07 -8.66 4.02
N ASP A 67 -6.26 -9.47 5.05
CA ASP A 67 -7.03 -9.09 6.24
C ASP A 67 -6.40 -7.89 6.96
N LEU A 68 -5.06 -7.85 7.03
CA LEU A 68 -4.35 -6.71 7.62
C LEU A 68 -4.45 -5.45 6.76
N PHE A 69 -4.37 -5.58 5.43
CA PHE A 69 -4.62 -4.47 4.53
C PHE A 69 -6.03 -3.90 4.72
N GLU A 70 -7.07 -4.75 4.74
CA GLU A 70 -8.46 -4.31 4.92
C GLU A 70 -8.66 -3.61 6.26
N HIS A 71 -8.07 -4.15 7.35
CA HIS A 71 -8.12 -3.50 8.66
C HIS A 71 -7.59 -2.05 8.64
N TYR A 72 -6.43 -1.83 8.01
CA TYR A 72 -5.88 -0.48 7.84
C TYR A 72 -6.74 0.35 6.87
N TRP A 73 -7.19 -0.25 5.78
CA TRP A 73 -7.98 0.42 4.78
C TRP A 73 -9.27 0.99 5.35
N GLU A 74 -10.00 0.23 6.16
CA GLU A 74 -11.27 0.64 6.78
C GLU A 74 -11.13 1.91 7.62
N THR A 75 -10.00 2.06 8.33
CA THR A 75 -9.74 3.20 9.22
C THR A 75 -9.06 4.39 8.53
N ALA A 76 -8.56 4.20 7.31
CA ALA A 76 -7.86 5.21 6.54
C ALA A 76 -8.80 6.27 5.95
N ILE A 77 -8.34 7.50 5.74
CA ILE A 77 -9.15 8.58 5.15
C ILE A 77 -8.84 8.76 3.66
N PRO A 78 -9.84 9.01 2.79
CA PRO A 78 -9.59 9.25 1.36
C PRO A 78 -8.59 10.39 1.12
N ARG A 79 -7.65 10.19 0.19
CA ARG A 79 -6.63 11.21 -0.16
C ARG A 79 -7.21 12.54 -0.66
N THR A 80 -8.49 12.57 -1.05
CA THR A 80 -9.20 13.76 -1.51
C THR A 80 -9.31 14.88 -0.47
N GLU A 81 -9.09 14.59 0.81
CA GLU A 81 -9.29 15.56 1.90
C GLU A 81 -8.11 16.52 2.16
N PHE A 82 -6.93 16.32 1.54
CA PHE A 82 -5.72 17.12 1.83
C PHE A 82 -5.31 18.11 0.73
N PHE A 83 -6.25 18.61 -0.08
CA PHE A 83 -5.98 19.72 -1.01
C PHE A 83 -6.28 21.12 -0.42
N ILE A 84 -6.44 21.24 0.90
CA ILE A 84 -6.54 22.56 1.56
C ILE A 84 -5.65 22.58 2.80
N THR A 85 -4.36 22.87 2.63
CA THR A 85 -3.58 23.71 3.56
C THR A 85 -2.38 24.29 2.83
#